data_AF-A0A8T5Q8B2-F1
#
_entry.id   AF-A0A8T5Q8B2-F1
#
_cell.length_a   1.000
_cell.length_b   1.000
_cell.length_c   1.000
_cell.angle_alpha   90.00
_cell.angle_beta   90.00
_cell.angle_gamma   90.00
#
_symmetry.space_group_name_H-M   'P 1'
#
loop_
_entity.id
_entity.type
_entity.pdbx_description
1 polymer ?
#
loop_
_entity_poly.entity_id
_entity_poly.type
_entity_poly.pdbx_seq_one_letter_code
_entity_poly.pdbx_strand_id
1 'polypeptide(L)' 'MVAGLLDTINQVGMLIFGVTAIVLVSHKNKWGFVVGLLSQPFFFLTSYLNKQWGLFVLSFAYTISWIYGIYMWFYRHKKR' A
#
# COMPACT_ATOMS: atom_id res chain seq x y z
N MET A 1 -18.34 10.74 -16.36
CA MET A 1 -16.97 11.32 -16.48
C MET A 1 -16.22 11.33 -15.15
N VAL A 2 -16.79 11.89 -14.06
CA VAL A 2 -16.11 11.99 -12.74
C VAL A 2 -15.70 10.62 -12.17
N ALA A 3 -16.56 9.59 -12.28
CA ALA A 3 -16.25 8.25 -11.78
C ALA A 3 -15.01 7.61 -12.46
N GLY A 4 -14.83 7.82 -13.76
CA GLY A 4 -13.66 7.30 -14.49
C GLY A 4 -12.36 8.04 -14.15
N LEU A 5 -12.44 9.35 -13.89
CA LEU A 5 -11.29 10.14 -13.43
C LEU A 5 -10.81 9.67 -12.05
N LEU A 6 -11.74 9.48 -11.11
CA LEU A 6 -11.43 8.99 -9.77
C LEU A 6 -10.77 7.61 -9.81
N ASP A 7 -11.30 6.70 -10.64
CA ASP A 7 -10.70 5.38 -10.79
C ASP A 7 -9.28 5.45 -11.36
N THR A 8 -9.07 6.31 -12.38
CA THR A 8 -7.73 6.54 -12.95
C THR A 8 -6.75 7.07 -11.90
N ILE A 9 -7.16 8.04 -11.09
CA ILE A 9 -6.34 8.58 -9.99
C ILE A 9 -5.98 7.47 -8.99
N ASN A 10 -6.95 6.60 -8.66
CA ASN A 10 -6.70 5.48 -7.76
C ASN A 10 -5.68 4.49 -8.34
N GLN A 11 -5.85 4.08 -9.60
CA GLN A 11 -4.91 3.16 -10.25
C GLN A 11 -3.50 3.75 -10.38
N VAL A 12 -3.39 5.04 -10.72
CA VAL A 12 -2.09 5.75 -10.77
C VAL A 12 -1.46 5.81 -9.37
N GLY A 13 -2.26 6.08 -8.32
CA GLY A 13 -1.80 6.04 -6.94
C GLY A 13 -1.29 4.65 -6.54
N MET A 14 -2.04 3.59 -6.87
CA MET A 14 -1.62 2.20 -6.62
C MET A 14 -0.29 1.88 -7.30
N LEU A 15 -0.14 2.30 -8.57
CA LEU A 15 1.08 2.07 -9.34
C LEU A 15 2.28 2.78 -8.69
N ILE A 16 2.17 4.10 -8.47
CA ILE A 16 3.28 4.92 -7.96
C ILE A 16 3.66 4.47 -6.55
N PHE A 17 2.71 4.45 -5.61
CA PHE A 17 3.01 4.10 -4.23
C PHE A 17 3.34 2.62 -4.07
N GLY A 18 2.60 1.72 -4.74
CA GLY A 18 2.83 0.28 -4.65
C GLY A 18 4.20 -0.13 -5.17
N VAL A 19 4.57 0.30 -6.40
CA VAL A 19 5.88 -0.04 -6.98
C VAL A 19 7.01 0.59 -6.16
N THR A 20 6.88 1.87 -5.76
CA THR A 20 7.89 2.55 -4.94
C THR A 20 8.09 1.84 -3.61
N ALA A 21 7.03 1.38 -2.96
CA ALA A 21 7.12 0.61 -1.72
C ALA A 21 7.95 -0.66 -1.89
N ILE A 22 7.67 -1.45 -2.94
CA ILE A 22 8.39 -2.70 -3.23
C ILE A 22 9.87 -2.43 -3.53
N VAL A 23 10.17 -1.42 -4.34
CA VAL A 23 11.56 -1.02 -4.63
C VAL A 23 12.31 -0.61 -3.37
N LEU A 24 11.69 0.18 -2.49
CA LEU A 24 12.34 0.60 -1.25
C LEU A 24 12.57 -0.59 -0.30
N VAL A 25 11.59 -1.48 -0.16
CA VAL A 25 11.73 -2.68 0.68
C VAL A 25 12.83 -3.62 0.15
N SER A 26 12.94 -3.81 -1.17
CA SER A 26 13.99 -4.66 -1.76
C SER A 26 15.40 -4.11 -1.49
N HIS A 27 15.53 -2.79 -1.39
CA HIS A 27 16.78 -2.11 -0.99
C HIS A 27 16.97 -2.00 0.53
N LYS A 28 16.20 -2.75 1.34
CA LYS A 28 16.23 -2.69 2.80
C LYS A 28 15.98 -1.28 3.36
N ASN A 29 15.30 -0.42 2.61
CA ASN A 29 14.93 0.91 3.06
C ASN A 29 13.60 0.85 3.83
N LYS A 30 13.66 1.13 5.14
CA LYS A 30 12.50 1.11 6.05
C LYS A 30 11.33 1.98 5.61
N TRP A 31 11.58 3.05 4.85
CA TRP A 31 10.52 3.91 4.33
C TRP A 31 9.62 3.20 3.32
N GLY A 32 10.07 2.10 2.72
CA GLY A 32 9.24 1.27 1.84
C GLY A 32 7.97 0.77 2.52
N PHE A 33 8.02 0.45 3.82
CA PHE A 33 6.81 0.03 4.54
C PHE A 33 5.81 1.18 4.76
N VAL A 34 6.30 2.41 4.93
CA VAL A 34 5.45 3.60 5.06
C VAL A 34 4.78 3.92 3.72
N VAL A 35 5.55 3.89 2.64
CA VAL A 35 5.04 4.11 1.28
C VAL A 35 4.02 3.02 0.90
N GLY A 36 4.25 1.76 1.30
CA GLY A 36 3.31 0.67 1.08
C GLY A 36 2.00 0.84 1.84
N LEU A 37 2.05 1.38 3.06
CA LEU A 37 0.85 1.72 3.81
C LEU A 37 0.07 2.87 3.14
N LEU A 38 0.77 3.87 2.59
CA LEU A 38 0.15 4.98 1.83
C LEU A 38 -0.50 4.52 0.52
N SER A 39 -0.10 3.36 -0.03
CA SER A 39 -0.78 2.81 -1.21
C SER A 39 -2.16 2.23 -0.88
N GLN A 40 -2.41 1.80 0.36
CA GLN A 40 -3.60 1.04 0.73
C GLN A 40 -4.94 1.76 0.50
N PRO A 41 -5.10 3.07 0.78
CA PRO A 41 -6.33 3.79 0.46
C PRO A 41 -6.75 3.66 -1.02
N PHE A 42 -5.79 3.71 -1.94
CA PHE A 42 -6.07 3.56 -3.37
C PHE A 42 -6.51 2.14 -3.75
N PHE A 43 -5.87 1.12 -3.14
CA PHE A 43 -6.27 -0.27 -3.30
C PHE A 43 -7.69 -0.52 -2.75
N PHE A 44 -8.03 0.03 -1.58
CA PHE A 44 -9.38 -0.07 -1.01
C PHE A 44 -10.43 0.64 -1.87
N LEU A 45 -10.16 1.87 -2.31
CA LEU A 45 -11.09 2.65 -3.12
C LEU A 45 -11.35 1.99 -4.48
N THR A 46 -10.30 1.59 -5.22
CA THR A 46 -10.51 0.94 -6.53
C THR A 46 -11.24 -0.40 -6.36
N SER A 47 -10.86 -1.21 -5.37
CA SER A 47 -11.43 -2.56 -5.22
C SER A 47 -12.88 -2.53 -4.78
N TYR A 48 -13.25 -1.58 -3.91
CA TYR A 48 -14.64 -1.40 -3.48
C TYR A 48 -15.53 -0.85 -4.61
N LEU A 49 -15.06 0.18 -5.33
CA LEU A 49 -15.82 0.80 -6.44
C LEU A 49 -16.02 -0.18 -7.60
N ASN A 50 -15.00 -0.98 -7.92
CA ASN A 50 -15.03 -1.94 -9.02
C ASN A 50 -15.49 -3.35 -8.60
N LYS A 51 -16.00 -3.53 -7.36
CA LYS A 51 -16.50 -4.82 -6.82
C LYS A 51 -15.47 -5.97 -6.86
N GLN A 52 -14.19 -5.64 -6.76
CA GLN A 52 -13.09 -6.61 -6.73
C GLN A 52 -12.86 -7.12 -5.30
N TRP A 53 -13.77 -7.94 -4.80
CA TRP A 53 -13.77 -8.40 -3.40
C TRP A 53 -12.50 -9.14 -2.97
N GLY A 54 -11.88 -9.91 -3.88
CA GLY A 54 -10.60 -10.56 -3.61
C GLY A 54 -9.50 -9.55 -3.30
N LEU A 55 -9.39 -8.48 -4.09
CA LEU A 55 -8.42 -7.40 -3.87
C LEU A 55 -8.77 -6.57 -2.62
N PHE A 56 -10.06 -6.38 -2.35
CA PHE A 56 -10.52 -5.68 -1.16
C PHE A 56 -10.10 -6.38 0.13
N VAL A 57 -10.30 -7.71 0.22
CA VAL A 57 -9.83 -8.52 1.36
C VAL A 57 -8.29 -8.52 1.43
N LEU A 58 -7.61 -8.65 0.30
CA LEU A 58 -6.16 -8.62 0.22
C LEU A 58 -5.58 -7.30 0.75
N SER A 59 -6.27 -6.19 0.53
CA SER A 59 -5.86 -4.86 1.01
C SER A 59 -5.80 -4.78 2.54
N PHE A 60 -6.66 -5.52 3.26
CA PHE A 60 -6.53 -5.63 4.72
C PHE A 60 -5.26 -6.39 5.13
N ALA A 61 -4.99 -7.53 4.49
CA ALA A 61 -3.78 -8.31 4.76
C ALA A 61 -2.50 -7.50 4.45
N TYR A 62 -2.50 -6.74 3.37
CA TYR A 62 -1.41 -5.82 3.02
C TYR A 62 -1.27 -4.70 4.04
N THR A 63 -2.37 -4.06 4.45
CA THR A 63 -2.36 -3.04 5.50
C THR A 63 -1.71 -3.55 6.78
N ILE A 64 -2.10 -4.73 7.26
CA ILE A 64 -1.51 -5.37 8.44
C ILE A 64 -0.01 -5.64 8.23
N SER A 65 0.36 -6.15 7.06
CA SER A 65 1.75 -6.46 6.73
C SER A 65 2.64 -5.21 6.69
N TRP A 66 2.14 -4.09 6.13
CA TRP A 66 2.85 -2.81 6.10
C TRP A 66 3.02 -2.23 7.51
N ILE A 67 1.96 -2.24 8.33
CA ILE A 67 2.03 -1.80 9.73
C ILE A 67 3.04 -2.65 10.52
N TYR A 68 3.01 -3.97 10.34
CA TYR A 68 3.96 -4.88 10.98
C TYR A 68 5.40 -4.58 10.56
N GLY A 69 5.63 -4.32 9.26
CA GLY A 69 6.92 -3.91 8.72
C GLY A 69 7.44 -2.61 9.32
N ILE A 70 6.57 -1.59 9.46
CA ILE A 70 6.90 -0.31 10.14
C ILE A 70 7.31 -0.59 11.59
N TYR A 71 6.51 -1.35 12.35
CA TYR A 71 6.82 -1.70 13.74
C TYR A 71 8.19 -2.39 13.86
N MET A 72 8.45 -3.39 13.02
CA MET A 72 9.70 -4.15 13.00
C MET A 72 10.91 -3.24 12.71
N TRP A 73 10.85 -2.46 11.63
CA TRP A 73 12.02 -1.71 11.17
C TRP A 73 12.29 -0.43 11.95
N PHE A 74 11.27 0.25 12.46
CA PHE A 74 11.46 1.49 13.22
C PHE A 74 11.71 1.25 14.71
N TYR A 75 11.05 0.26 15.32
CA TYR A 75 11.11 0.06 16.76
C TYR A 75 12.00 -1.12 17.16
N ARG A 76 11.94 -2.25 16.45
CA ARG A 76 12.71 -3.45 16.84
C ARG A 76 14.19 -3.35 16.42
N HIS A 77 14.49 -2.64 15.33
CA HIS A 77 15.87 -2.45 14.86
C HIS A 77 16.70 -1.43 15.66
N LYS A 78 16.06 -0.59 16.49
CA LYS A 78 16.75 0.37 17.38
C LYS A 78 17.26 -0.28 18.68
N LYS A 79 16.85 -1.52 18.97
CA LYS A 79 17.16 -2.26 20.20
C LYS A 79 18.22 -3.36 20.02
N ARG A 80 18.81 -3.50 18.84
CA ARG A 80 19.97 -4.37 18.58
C ARG A 80 21.20 -3.49 18.39
#